data_AF-A0A450W5V5-F1
#
_entry.id   AF-A0A450W5V5-F1
#
_cell.length_a   1.000
_cell.length_b   1.000
_cell.length_c   1.000
_cell.angle_alpha   90.00
_cell.angle_beta   90.00
_cell.angle_gamma   90.00
#
_symmetry.space_group_name_H-M   'P 1'
#
loop_
_entity.id
_entity.type
_entity.pdbx_description
1 polymer ?
#
loop_
_entity_poly.entity_id
_entity_poly.type
_entity_poly.pdbx_seq_one_letter_code
_entity_poly.pdbx_strand_id
1 'polypeptide(L)' 'MRVLLDTHALLWWFTDDDRLSEAAREIIANEENEIFVSAASAWEIATGQL' A
#
# COMPACT_ATOMS: atom_id res chain seq x y z
N MET A 1 6.93 5.41 12.29
CA MET A 1 8.01 5.12 11.29
C MET A 1 7.60 5.66 9.92
N ARG A 2 8.52 5.84 8.96
CA ARG A 2 8.16 6.19 7.57
C ARG A 2 8.15 4.94 6.70
N VAL A 3 7.03 4.66 6.03
CA VAL A 3 6.80 3.45 5.24
C VAL A 3 6.36 3.86 3.85
N LEU A 4 6.99 3.28 2.82
CA LEU A 4 6.58 3.47 1.43
C LEU A 4 5.90 2.19 0.95
N LEU A 5 4.65 2.29 0.54
CA LEU A 5 3.93 1.17 -0.07
C LEU A 5 4.36 1.02 -1.53
N ASP A 6 4.68 -0.21 -1.93
CA ASP A 6 4.75 -0.56 -3.34
C ASP A 6 3.35 -0.68 -3.95
N THR A 7 3.28 -0.81 -5.27
CA THR A 7 2.02 -0.82 -6.00
C THR A 7 1.13 -2.02 -5.63
N HIS A 8 1.69 -3.20 -5.37
CA HIS A 8 0.92 -4.38 -4.95
C HIS A 8 0.43 -4.25 -3.50
N ALA A 9 1.28 -3.79 -2.59
CA ALA A 9 0.91 -3.54 -1.19
C ALA A 9 -0.23 -2.51 -1.09
N LEU A 10 -0.17 -1.44 -1.89
CA LEU A 10 -1.25 -0.45 -1.99
C LEU A 10 -2.55 -1.07 -2.52
N LEU A 11 -2.49 -1.85 -3.60
CA LEU A 11 -3.67 -2.50 -4.16
C LEU A 11 -4.32 -3.46 -3.16
N TRP A 12 -3.53 -4.35 -2.56
CA TRP A 12 -4.04 -5.33 -1.61
C TRP A 12 -4.62 -4.67 -0.37
N TRP A 13 -4.00 -3.59 0.11
CA TRP A 13 -4.57 -2.80 1.19
C TRP A 13 -5.91 -2.16 0.78
N PHE A 14 -5.97 -1.56 -0.41
CA PHE A 14 -7.17 -0.89 -0.92
C PHE A 14 -8.33 -1.86 -1.19
N THR A 15 -8.03 -3.09 -1.61
CA THR A 15 -9.03 -4.13 -1.92
C THR A 15 -9.30 -5.10 -0.76
N ASP A 16 -8.68 -4.88 0.40
CA ASP A 16 -8.72 -5.79 1.56
C ASP A 16 -8.34 -7.25 1.21
N ASP A 17 -7.30 -7.42 0.40
CA ASP A 17 -6.86 -8.73 -0.11
C ASP A 17 -6.04 -9.51 0.93
N ASP A 18 -6.31 -10.81 1.07
CA ASP A 18 -5.62 -11.71 2.01
C ASP A 18 -4.11 -11.86 1.74
N ARG A 19 -3.63 -11.47 0.55
CA ARG A 19 -2.20 -11.46 0.22
C ARG A 19 -1.43 -10.39 0.99
N LEU A 20 -2.10 -9.38 1.54
CA LEU A 20 -1.47 -8.43 2.45
C LEU A 20 -1.28 -9.07 3.82
N SER A 21 -0.02 -9.24 4.21
CA SER A 21 0.34 -9.87 5.49
C SER A 21 -0.20 -9.09 6.69
N GLU A 22 -0.47 -9.80 7.78
CA GLU A 22 -0.96 -9.20 9.02
C GLU A 22 -0.02 -8.12 9.57
N ALA A 23 1.30 -8.36 9.52
CA ALA A 23 2.28 -7.38 9.94
C ALA A 23 2.21 -6.08 9.09
N ALA A 24 1.96 -6.19 7.79
CA ALA A 24 1.78 -5.01 6.94
C ALA A 24 0.48 -4.27 7.28
N ARG A 25 -0.60 -5.00 7.57
CA ARG A 25 -1.88 -4.43 8.04
C ARG A 25 -1.71 -3.66 9.35
N GLU A 26 -1.02 -4.24 10.33
CA GLU A 26 -0.71 -3.58 11.60
C GLU A 26 0.14 -2.32 11.41
N ILE A 27 1.14 -2.37 10.53
CA ILE A 27 1.99 -1.21 10.22
C ILE A 27 1.17 -0.09 9.58
N ILE A 28 0.29 -0.41 8.63
CA ILE A 28 -0.54 0.58 7.93
C ILE A 28 -1.61 1.16 8.85
N ALA A 29 -2.19 0.36 9.74
CA ALA A 29 -3.24 0.79 10.67
C ALA A 29 -2.72 1.63 11.85
N ASN A 30 -1.41 1.59 12.13
CA ASN A 30 -0.82 2.36 13.21
C ASN A 30 -0.62 3.83 12.81
N GLU A 31 -1.34 4.73 13.46
CA GLU A 31 -1.30 6.20 13.22
C GLU A 31 0.06 6.85 13.55
N GLU A 32 0.94 6.19 14.32
CA GLU A 32 2.33 6.64 14.54
C GLU A 32 3.23 6.42 13.31
N ASN A 33 2.72 5.72 12.29
CA ASN A 33 3.39 5.52 11.02
C ASN A 33 2.93 6.53 9.98
N GLU A 34 3.92 7.11 9.32
CA GLU A 34 3.71 7.95 8.15
C GLU A 34 3.77 7.05 6.91
N ILE A 35 2.62 6.88 6.26
CA ILE A 35 2.48 6.03 5.08
C ILE A 35 2.59 6.90 3.83
N PHE A 36 3.54 6.56 2.98
CA PHE A 36 3.76 7.19 1.68
C PHE A 36 3.33 6.25 0.57
N VAL A 37 2.84 6.86 -0.51
CA VAL A 37 2.53 6.20 -1.78
C VAL A 37 3.25 6.95 -2.88
N SER A 38 3.86 6.21 -3.81
CA SER A 38 4.52 6.83 -4.95
C SER A 38 3.51 7.32 -5.99
N ALA A 39 3.78 8.46 -6.63
CA ALA A 39 2.96 8.93 -7.75
C ALA A 39 2.98 7.96 -8.94
N ALA A 40 4.08 7.21 -9.11
CA ALA A 40 4.18 6.16 -10.12
C ALA A 40 3.19 5.02 -9.86
N SER A 41 3.08 4.54 -8.62
CA SER A 41 2.11 3.52 -8.21
C SER A 41 0.67 3.96 -8.49
N ALA A 42 0.34 5.23 -8.23
CA ALA A 42 -0.97 5.77 -8.56
C ALA A 42 -1.24 5.78 -10.08
N TRP A 43 -0.23 6.11 -10.89
CA TRP A 43 -0.34 6.12 -12.34
C TRP A 43 -0.43 4.71 -12.95
N GLU A 44 0.34 3.75 -12.45
CA GLU A 44 0.29 2.34 -12.86
C GLU A 44 -1.12 1.76 -12.64
N ILE A 45 -1.73 2.05 -11.48
CA ILE A 45 -3.10 1.65 -11.17
C ILE A 45 -4.11 2.34 -12.10
N ALA A 46 -3.98 3.65 -12.30
CA ALA A 46 -4.91 4.42 -13.12
C ALA A 46 -4.89 4.03 -14.61
N THR A 47 -3.75 3.55 -15.10
CA THR A 47 -3.56 3.22 -16.53
C THR A 47 -3.57 1.72 -16.82
N GLY A 48 -3.65 0.87 -15.79
CA GLY A 48 -3.70 -0.58 -15.94
C GLY A 48 -2.39 -1.18 -16.46
N GLN A 49 -1.25 -0.61 -16.07
CA GLN A 49 0.09 -1.14 -16.40
C GLN A 49 0.55 -2.29 -15.48
N LEU A 50 -0.37 -2.86 -14.71
CA LEU A 50 -0.16 -3.93 -13.75
C LEU A 50 -0.34 -5.32 -14.38
#